data_AF-A0A6M0AQ89-F1
#
_entry.id   AF-A0A6M0AQ89-F1
#
_cell.length_a   1.000
_cell.length_b   1.000
_cell.length_c   1.000
_cell.angle_alpha   90.00
_cell.angle_beta   90.00
_cell.angle_gamma   90.00
#
_symmetry.space_group_name_H-M   'P 1'
#
loop_
_entity.id
_entity.type
_entity.pdbx_description
1 polymer ?
#
loop_
_entity_poly.entity_id
_entity_poly.type
_entity_poly.pdbx_seq_one_letter_code
_entity_poly.pdbx_strand_id
1 'polypeptide(L)'
;MSTKMETTNFLHDLDRVARVRAEIATNLNQISNTLKQSESAGEHNSGKLGLERDIEDIYKVSKNLQQGRFRLLVLGDMKRGKSTFLNALIGENLLPSDVNPCTALLTVLRYGAQKKVTVYFNDETLPQEIDLESFKHRYTIDPDQAKRLQQEEKLAFPNVSHAVVEYPLPLLEKGIEIVDSPGLNDTEARNELSLSYIN
;
A
#
# COMPACT_ATOMS: atom_id res chain seq x y z
N MET A 1 -18.94 -10.32 22.53
CA MET A 1 -19.46 -8.93 22.43
C MET A 1 -18.34 -7.88 22.45
N SER A 2 -17.24 -8.07 23.19
CA SER A 2 -16.10 -7.10 23.26
C SER A 2 -15.42 -6.81 21.91
N THR A 3 -15.09 -7.85 21.14
CA THR A 3 -14.29 -7.72 19.90
C THR A 3 -14.98 -6.93 18.79
N LYS A 4 -16.32 -7.04 18.66
CA LYS A 4 -17.10 -6.25 17.68
C LYS A 4 -17.11 -4.76 18.01
N MET A 5 -17.13 -4.40 19.30
CA MET A 5 -17.07 -2.99 19.72
C MET A 5 -15.68 -2.39 19.43
N GLU A 6 -14.61 -3.14 19.67
CA GLU A 6 -13.23 -2.69 19.41
C GLU A 6 -12.95 -2.46 17.91
N THR A 7 -13.39 -3.37 17.03
CA THR A 7 -13.25 -3.18 15.57
C THR A 7 -14.02 -1.95 15.08
N THR A 8 -15.20 -1.70 15.65
CA THR A 8 -16.03 -0.54 15.28
C THR A 8 -15.36 0.77 15.72
N ASN A 9 -14.77 0.79 16.92
CA ASN A 9 -14.02 1.94 17.42
C ASN A 9 -12.80 2.23 16.56
N PHE A 10 -12.04 1.20 16.16
CA PHE A 10 -10.87 1.37 15.30
C PHE A 10 -11.21 1.98 13.94
N LEU A 11 -12.26 1.47 13.27
CA LEU A 11 -12.71 2.02 11.99
C LEU A 11 -13.22 3.47 12.14
N HIS A 12 -13.92 3.76 13.24
CA HIS A 12 -14.39 5.11 13.54
C HIS A 12 -13.21 6.10 13.72
N ASP A 13 -12.17 5.69 14.44
CA ASP A 13 -10.99 6.53 14.67
C ASP A 13 -10.19 6.76 13.38
N LEU A 14 -10.00 5.72 12.56
CA LEU A 14 -9.39 5.86 11.23
C LEU A 14 -10.17 6.82 10.34
N ASP A 15 -11.50 6.69 10.32
CA ASP A 15 -12.38 7.55 9.54
C ASP A 15 -12.32 9.01 10.03
N ARG A 16 -12.24 9.23 11.35
CA ARG A 16 -12.01 10.56 11.93
C ARG A 16 -10.69 11.15 11.48
N VAL A 17 -9.60 10.38 11.53
CA VAL A 17 -8.28 10.84 11.08
C VAL A 17 -8.28 11.14 9.57
N ALA A 18 -8.89 10.27 8.76
CA ALA A 18 -9.00 10.45 7.32
C ALA A 18 -9.76 11.74 6.98
N ARG A 19 -10.87 12.03 7.67
CA ARG A 19 -11.63 13.30 7.52
C ARG A 19 -10.79 14.52 7.84
N VAL A 20 -10.16 14.54 9.03
CA VAL A 20 -9.33 15.68 9.45
C VAL A 20 -8.16 15.90 8.49
N ARG A 21 -7.53 14.83 8.03
CA ARG A 21 -6.46 14.88 7.02
C ARG A 21 -6.96 15.51 5.71
N ALA A 22 -8.12 15.07 5.21
CA ALA A 22 -8.70 15.60 3.98
C ALA A 22 -9.09 17.09 4.10
N GLU A 23 -9.62 17.50 5.26
CA GLU A 23 -9.94 18.89 5.56
C GLU A 23 -8.69 19.77 5.56
N ILE A 24 -7.64 19.38 6.29
CA ILE A 24 -6.38 20.12 6.33
C ILE A 24 -5.77 20.22 4.93
N ALA A 25 -5.78 19.13 4.16
CA ALA A 25 -5.25 19.14 2.81
C ALA A 25 -6.04 20.08 1.88
N THR A 26 -7.37 20.12 2.02
CA THR A 26 -8.24 21.06 1.29
C THR A 26 -7.89 22.50 1.63
N ASN A 27 -7.73 22.82 2.90
CA ASN A 27 -7.37 24.15 3.37
C ASN A 27 -5.99 24.58 2.84
N LEU A 28 -4.99 23.70 2.89
CA LEU A 28 -3.66 23.99 2.34
C LEU A 28 -3.70 24.21 0.82
N ASN A 29 -4.52 23.44 0.09
CA ASN A 29 -4.69 23.63 -1.35
C ASN A 29 -5.33 25.00 -1.64
N GLN A 30 -6.33 25.40 -0.86
CA GLN A 30 -6.94 26.73 -0.98
C GLN A 30 -5.94 27.85 -0.71
N ILE A 31 -5.14 27.73 0.36
CA ILE A 31 -4.08 28.70 0.69
C ILE A 31 -3.08 28.83 -0.47
N SER A 32 -2.57 27.71 -0.98
CA SER A 32 -1.64 27.70 -2.11
C SER A 32 -2.23 28.37 -3.36
N ASN A 33 -3.50 28.10 -3.67
CA ASN A 33 -4.19 28.72 -4.81
C ASN A 33 -4.41 30.23 -4.61
N THR A 34 -4.80 30.67 -3.42
CA THR A 34 -4.96 32.10 -3.12
C THR A 34 -3.63 32.83 -3.25
N LEU A 35 -2.55 32.32 -2.66
CA LEU A 35 -1.22 32.91 -2.77
C LEU A 35 -0.76 32.98 -4.23
N LYS A 36 -0.98 31.91 -5.01
CA LYS A 36 -0.64 31.87 -6.44
C LYS A 36 -1.40 32.93 -7.25
N GLN A 37 -2.69 33.11 -6.98
CA GLN A 37 -3.50 34.14 -7.63
C GLN A 37 -3.03 35.54 -7.24
N SER A 38 -2.72 35.77 -5.96
CA SER A 38 -2.21 37.05 -5.47
C SER A 38 -0.84 37.40 -6.07
N GLU A 39 0.09 36.45 -6.20
CA GLU A 39 1.38 36.67 -6.87
C GLU A 39 1.21 37.03 -8.35
N SER A 40 0.33 36.31 -9.06
CA SER A 40 0.05 36.62 -10.47
C SER A 40 -0.61 37.99 -10.64
N ALA A 41 -1.50 38.40 -9.73
CA ALA A 41 -2.09 39.73 -9.75
C ALA A 41 -1.07 40.82 -9.38
N GLY A 42 -0.16 40.55 -8.44
CA GLY A 42 0.91 41.46 -8.03
C GLY A 42 1.86 41.82 -9.17
N GLU A 43 2.14 40.89 -10.09
CA GLU A 43 2.99 41.08 -11.27
C GLU A 43 2.63 42.32 -12.10
N HIS A 44 1.33 42.60 -12.22
CA HIS A 44 0.80 43.72 -13.01
C HIS A 44 0.36 44.92 -12.16
N ASN A 45 0.50 44.84 -10.83
CA ASN A 45 0.09 45.89 -9.89
C ASN A 45 1.30 46.42 -9.11
N SER A 46 1.44 46.05 -7.84
CA SER A 46 2.46 46.55 -6.92
C SER A 46 3.78 45.76 -6.93
N GLY A 47 3.91 44.77 -7.82
CA GLY A 47 5.01 43.79 -7.84
C GLY A 47 4.66 42.49 -7.10
N LYS A 48 5.46 41.46 -7.36
CA LYS A 48 5.43 40.14 -6.70
C LYS A 48 6.06 40.18 -5.30
N LEU A 49 5.68 39.24 -4.44
CA LEU A 49 6.27 39.07 -3.10
C LEU A 49 7.36 37.99 -3.07
N GLY A 50 7.48 37.18 -4.13
CA GLY A 50 8.51 36.14 -4.25
C GLY A 50 8.19 34.86 -3.47
N LEU A 51 6.89 34.53 -3.31
CA LEU A 51 6.42 33.39 -2.52
C LEU A 51 6.33 32.08 -3.33
N GLU A 52 6.96 31.97 -4.50
CA GLU A 52 6.81 30.81 -5.39
C GLU A 52 7.20 29.50 -4.70
N ARG A 53 8.25 29.52 -3.88
CA ARG A 53 8.73 28.34 -3.15
C ARG A 53 7.73 27.91 -2.07
N ASP A 54 7.22 28.85 -1.28
CA ASP A 54 6.22 28.55 -0.24
C ASP A 54 4.92 27.99 -0.85
N ILE A 55 4.49 28.55 -1.99
CA ILE A 55 3.32 28.06 -2.74
C ILE A 55 3.53 26.60 -3.16
N GLU A 56 4.71 26.28 -3.69
CA GLU A 56 5.06 24.94 -4.13
C GLU A 56 5.11 23.95 -2.96
N ASP A 57 5.74 24.35 -1.84
CA ASP A 57 5.87 23.52 -0.65
C ASP A 57 4.50 23.25 -0.01
N ILE A 58 3.62 24.26 0.13
CA ILE A 58 2.25 24.09 0.63
C ILE A 58 1.45 23.16 -0.29
N TYR A 59 1.59 23.31 -1.61
CA TYR A 59 0.90 22.46 -2.57
C TYR A 59 1.37 21.00 -2.47
N LYS A 60 2.68 20.77 -2.34
CA LYS A 60 3.25 19.42 -2.13
C LYS A 60 2.72 18.80 -0.84
N VAL A 61 2.71 19.53 0.28
CA VAL A 61 2.18 19.04 1.55
C VAL A 61 0.68 18.69 1.42
N SER A 62 -0.10 19.54 0.76
CA SER A 62 -1.52 19.28 0.48
C SER A 62 -1.71 17.97 -0.31
N LYS A 63 -0.94 17.77 -1.39
CA LYS A 63 -1.00 16.54 -2.19
C LYS A 63 -0.62 15.30 -1.38
N ASN A 64 0.44 15.39 -0.59
CA ASN A 64 0.89 14.29 0.27
C ASN A 64 -0.15 13.93 1.33
N LEU A 65 -0.84 14.91 1.91
CA LEU A 65 -1.94 14.64 2.85
C LEU A 65 -3.15 14.00 2.17
N GLN A 66 -3.51 14.40 0.94
CA GLN A 66 -4.60 13.77 0.18
C GLN A 66 -4.31 12.31 -0.17
N GLN A 67 -3.06 12.03 -0.53
CA GLN A 67 -2.63 10.69 -0.96
C GLN A 67 -2.17 9.81 0.20
N GLY A 68 -1.89 10.40 1.36
CA GLY A 68 -1.30 9.72 2.50
C GLY A 68 -2.14 8.54 2.98
N ARG A 69 -1.51 7.38 3.07
CA ARG A 69 -2.07 6.13 3.61
C ARG A 69 -1.27 5.69 4.84
N PHE A 70 -1.91 4.95 5.72
CA PHE A 70 -1.25 4.21 6.79
C PHE A 70 -0.81 2.86 6.24
N ARG A 71 0.49 2.72 6.02
CA ARG A 71 1.08 1.47 5.53
C ARG A 71 1.41 0.55 6.70
N LEU A 72 0.85 -0.65 6.68
CA LEU A 72 1.09 -1.72 7.66
C LEU A 72 1.90 -2.82 6.97
N LEU A 73 3.20 -2.89 7.28
CA LEU A 73 4.04 -4.00 6.86
C LEU A 73 3.85 -5.18 7.82
N VAL A 74 3.51 -6.34 7.28
CA VAL A 74 3.39 -7.58 8.05
C VAL A 74 4.58 -8.48 7.74
N LEU A 75 5.43 -8.66 8.75
CA LEU A 75 6.65 -9.44 8.70
C LEU A 75 6.52 -10.75 9.47
N GLY A 76 7.36 -11.72 9.13
CA GLY A 76 7.58 -12.94 9.92
C GLY A 76 7.91 -14.16 9.07
N ASP A 77 8.32 -15.25 9.70
CA ASP A 77 8.74 -16.45 9.00
C ASP A 77 7.61 -17.10 8.20
N MET A 78 8.00 -17.96 7.26
CA MET A 78 7.07 -18.79 6.50
C MET A 78 6.29 -19.73 7.45
N LYS A 79 5.00 -19.96 7.16
CA LYS A 79 4.10 -20.85 7.93
C LYS A 79 3.84 -20.47 9.40
N ARG A 80 4.02 -19.20 9.78
CA ARG A 80 3.64 -18.67 11.11
C ARG A 80 2.22 -18.10 11.20
N GLY A 81 1.41 -18.25 10.14
CA GLY A 81 0.02 -17.78 10.12
C GLY A 81 -0.16 -16.31 9.78
N LYS A 82 0.81 -15.64 9.13
CA LYS A 82 0.70 -14.24 8.69
C LYS A 82 -0.52 -13.99 7.80
N SER A 83 -0.69 -14.80 6.75
CA SER A 83 -1.81 -14.69 5.83
C SER A 83 -3.14 -15.00 6.52
N THR A 84 -3.15 -15.93 7.49
CA THR A 84 -4.32 -16.21 8.34
C THR A 84 -4.66 -15.01 9.23
N PHE A 85 -3.66 -14.37 9.84
CA PHE A 85 -3.82 -13.16 10.63
C PHE A 85 -4.36 -12.01 9.78
N LEU A 86 -3.79 -11.80 8.60
CA LEU A 86 -4.25 -10.78 7.66
C LEU A 86 -5.68 -11.02 7.22
N ASN A 87 -6.04 -12.25 6.85
CA ASN A 87 -7.42 -12.60 6.51
C ASN A 87 -8.39 -12.36 7.68
N ALA A 88 -7.97 -12.66 8.91
CA ALA A 88 -8.77 -12.37 10.10
C ALA A 88 -8.91 -10.85 10.37
N LEU A 89 -7.84 -10.07 10.16
CA LEU A 89 -7.83 -8.62 10.29
C LEU A 89 -8.73 -7.95 9.23
N ILE A 90 -8.68 -8.47 8.01
CA ILE A 90 -9.48 -8.03 6.87
C ILE A 90 -10.95 -8.46 7.01
N GLY A 91 -11.19 -9.60 7.67
CA GLY A 91 -12.51 -10.23 7.78
C GLY A 91 -12.90 -11.08 6.57
N GLU A 92 -11.99 -11.31 5.62
CA GLU A 92 -12.19 -12.14 4.42
C GLU A 92 -10.99 -13.05 4.16
N ASN A 93 -11.22 -14.24 3.58
CA ASN A 93 -10.16 -15.15 3.15
C ASN A 93 -9.60 -14.72 1.78
N LEU A 94 -8.90 -13.58 1.77
CA LEU A 94 -8.41 -12.95 0.55
C LEU A 94 -7.03 -13.47 0.14
N LEU A 95 -6.08 -13.44 1.07
CA LEU A 95 -4.72 -13.91 0.85
C LEU A 95 -4.69 -15.43 0.91
N PRO A 96 -3.84 -16.10 0.11
CA PRO A 96 -3.66 -17.54 0.21
C PRO A 96 -3.21 -17.89 1.63
N SER A 97 -4.09 -18.56 2.39
CA SER A 97 -3.87 -18.89 3.80
C SER A 97 -3.95 -20.39 4.10
N ASP A 98 -4.18 -21.21 3.07
CA ASP A 98 -4.14 -22.65 3.20
C ASP A 98 -2.77 -23.13 3.68
N VAL A 99 -2.78 -24.26 4.39
CA VAL A 99 -1.63 -24.91 5.02
C VAL A 99 -0.43 -25.09 4.05
N ASN A 100 -0.71 -25.03 2.75
CA ASN A 100 0.21 -24.78 1.64
C ASN A 100 -0.53 -23.83 0.68
N PRO A 101 -0.13 -22.55 0.54
CA PRO A 101 1.11 -22.19 -0.15
C PRO A 101 1.81 -20.89 0.35
N CYS A 102 3.05 -20.67 -0.09
CA CYS A 102 3.91 -19.59 0.43
C CYS A 102 3.72 -18.30 -0.38
N THR A 103 3.32 -17.18 0.26
CA THR A 103 3.42 -15.84 -0.36
C THR A 103 4.88 -15.59 -0.70
N ALA A 104 5.28 -15.85 -1.95
CA ALA A 104 6.65 -15.72 -2.43
C ALA A 104 6.91 -14.35 -3.10
N LEU A 105 5.85 -13.53 -3.19
CA LEU A 105 5.84 -12.23 -3.84
C LEU A 105 5.38 -11.15 -2.86
N LEU A 106 6.07 -10.01 -2.83
CA LEU A 106 5.61 -8.83 -2.09
C LEU A 106 4.20 -8.43 -2.58
N THR A 107 3.22 -8.45 -1.68
CA THR A 107 1.83 -8.20 -2.04
C THR A 107 1.31 -7.00 -1.28
N VAL A 108 0.82 -6.01 -2.02
CA VAL A 108 0.33 -4.74 -1.50
C VAL A 108 -1.17 -4.73 -1.65
N LEU A 109 -1.86 -4.78 -0.52
CA LEU A 109 -3.31 -4.75 -0.46
C LEU A 109 -3.78 -3.33 -0.15
N ARG A 110 -4.51 -2.74 -1.10
CA ARG A 110 -5.05 -1.37 -1.00
C ARG A 110 -6.52 -1.31 -1.42
N TYR A 111 -7.16 -0.20 -1.11
CA TYR A 111 -8.55 0.00 -1.50
C TYR A 111 -8.70 0.14 -3.02
N GLY A 112 -9.70 -0.54 -3.56
CA GLY A 112 -10.22 -0.26 -4.89
C GLY A 112 -11.70 -0.66 -4.98
N ALA A 113 -12.46 0.08 -5.78
CA ALA A 113 -13.90 -0.16 -5.93
C ALA A 113 -14.21 -1.52 -6.59
N GLN A 114 -13.26 -2.05 -7.36
CA GLN A 114 -13.36 -3.35 -8.03
C GLN A 114 -12.23 -4.25 -7.55
N LYS A 115 -12.51 -5.56 -7.49
CA LYS A 115 -11.51 -6.58 -7.20
C LYS A 115 -10.58 -6.71 -8.39
N LYS A 116 -9.32 -6.33 -8.21
CA LYS A 116 -8.34 -6.28 -9.28
C LYS A 116 -6.96 -6.61 -8.74
N VAL A 117 -6.16 -7.32 -9.53
CA VAL A 117 -4.74 -7.53 -9.22
C VAL A 117 -3.90 -6.97 -10.36
N THR A 118 -2.93 -6.13 -10.02
CA THR A 118 -1.94 -5.62 -10.97
C THR A 118 -0.57 -6.13 -10.55
N VAL A 119 0.10 -6.85 -11.45
CA VAL A 119 1.45 -7.36 -11.24
C VAL A 119 2.45 -6.42 -11.90
N TYR A 120 3.42 -5.97 -11.14
CA TYR A 120 4.51 -5.10 -11.58
C TYR A 120 5.79 -5.92 -11.71
N PHE A 121 6.55 -5.67 -12.78
CA PHE A 121 7.78 -6.39 -13.09
C PHE A 121 9.01 -5.53 -12.77
N ASN A 122 10.16 -6.19 -12.59
CA ASN A 122 11.45 -5.54 -12.33
C ASN A 122 12.17 -5.10 -13.62
N ASP A 123 11.61 -5.45 -14.78
CA ASP A 123 12.12 -5.10 -16.09
C ASP A 123 11.21 -4.04 -16.75
N GLU A 124 11.44 -3.75 -18.03
CA GLU A 124 10.62 -2.80 -18.80
C GLU A 124 9.24 -3.38 -19.21
N THR A 125 8.87 -4.56 -18.72
CA THR A 125 7.56 -5.16 -18.99
C THR A 125 6.46 -4.32 -18.36
N LEU A 126 5.44 -3.98 -19.15
CA LEU A 126 4.30 -3.22 -18.67
C LEU A 126 3.54 -3.98 -17.56
N PRO A 127 2.96 -3.27 -16.57
CA PRO A 127 2.16 -3.90 -15.53
C PRO A 127 1.02 -4.72 -16.12
N GLN A 128 0.81 -5.92 -15.58
CA GLN A 128 -0.22 -6.84 -16.07
C GLN A 128 -1.40 -6.87 -15.10
N GLU A 129 -2.60 -6.60 -15.62
CA GLU A 129 -3.84 -6.80 -14.88
C GLU A 129 -4.32 -8.25 -15.03
N ILE A 130 -4.62 -8.89 -13.91
CA ILE A 130 -5.18 -10.24 -13.83
C ILE A 130 -6.24 -10.30 -12.73
N ASP A 131 -7.15 -11.26 -12.84
CA ASP A 131 -8.10 -11.54 -11.77
C ASP A 131 -7.43 -12.26 -10.59
N LEU A 132 -8.09 -12.23 -9.44
CA LEU A 132 -7.57 -12.78 -8.19
C LEU A 132 -7.34 -14.29 -8.25
N GLU A 133 -8.17 -15.05 -8.96
CA GLU A 133 -8.05 -16.51 -9.05
C GLU A 133 -6.86 -16.88 -9.94
N SER A 134 -6.71 -16.21 -11.09
CA SER A 134 -5.52 -16.33 -11.94
C SER A 134 -4.23 -15.95 -11.19
N PHE A 135 -4.28 -14.89 -10.38
CA PHE A 135 -3.14 -14.50 -9.54
C PHE A 135 -2.79 -15.60 -8.53
N LYS A 136 -3.78 -16.11 -7.79
CA LYS A 136 -3.60 -17.21 -6.83
C LYS A 136 -3.07 -18.48 -7.49
N HIS A 137 -3.44 -18.78 -8.73
CA HIS A 137 -2.91 -19.94 -9.42
C HIS A 137 -1.47 -19.73 -9.92
N ARG A 138 -1.14 -18.53 -10.42
CA ARG A 138 0.15 -18.27 -11.09
C ARG A 138 1.29 -17.87 -10.14
N TYR A 139 1.00 -17.15 -9.06
CA TYR A 139 2.02 -16.55 -8.18
C TYR A 139 2.14 -17.24 -6.82
N THR A 140 1.77 -18.52 -6.82
CA THR A 140 1.71 -19.35 -5.63
C THR A 140 2.59 -20.55 -5.86
N ILE A 141 3.49 -20.83 -4.90
CA ILE A 141 4.40 -21.97 -4.98
C ILE A 141 4.10 -23.00 -3.89
N ASP A 142 4.30 -24.27 -4.24
CA ASP A 142 4.25 -25.38 -3.30
C ASP A 142 5.40 -25.25 -2.27
N PRO A 143 5.19 -25.61 -0.99
CA PRO A 143 6.21 -25.49 0.04
C PRO A 143 7.48 -26.28 -0.20
N ASP A 144 7.43 -27.41 -0.90
CA ASP A 144 8.64 -28.16 -1.21
C ASP A 144 9.50 -27.39 -2.24
N GLN A 145 8.86 -26.71 -3.19
CA GLN A 145 9.56 -25.76 -4.06
C GLN A 145 10.07 -24.54 -3.28
N ALA A 146 9.27 -24.00 -2.36
CA ALA A 146 9.68 -22.87 -1.53
C ALA A 146 10.94 -23.20 -0.69
N LYS A 147 10.99 -24.39 -0.08
CA LYS A 147 12.17 -24.85 0.66
C LYS A 147 13.39 -25.03 -0.23
N ARG A 148 13.24 -25.58 -1.44
CA ARG A 148 14.35 -25.73 -2.40
C ARG A 148 14.89 -24.38 -2.84
N LEU A 149 14.02 -23.45 -3.22
CA LEU A 149 14.41 -22.09 -3.62
C LEU A 149 15.08 -21.33 -2.48
N GLN A 150 14.64 -21.54 -1.24
CA GLN A 150 15.26 -20.98 -0.05
C GLN A 150 16.68 -21.55 0.18
N GLN A 151 16.86 -22.86 0.02
CA GLN A 151 18.19 -23.50 0.11
C GLN A 151 19.13 -23.06 -1.00
N GLU A 152 18.58 -22.78 -2.19
CA GLU A 152 19.33 -22.28 -3.35
C GLU A 152 19.50 -20.76 -3.37
N GLU A 153 18.98 -20.03 -2.37
CA GLU A 153 19.01 -18.57 -2.30
C GLU A 153 18.40 -17.87 -3.53
N LYS A 154 17.35 -18.47 -4.11
CA LYS A 154 16.68 -17.97 -5.33
C LYS A 154 15.32 -17.36 -5.06
N LEU A 155 14.96 -16.37 -5.87
CA LEU A 155 13.60 -15.85 -5.94
C LEU A 155 12.70 -16.80 -6.72
N ALA A 156 11.47 -16.99 -6.25
CA ALA A 156 10.46 -17.77 -6.97
C ALA A 156 10.03 -17.10 -8.29
N PHE A 157 9.96 -15.77 -8.27
CA PHE A 157 9.53 -14.95 -9.40
C PHE A 157 10.53 -13.78 -9.58
N PRO A 158 11.74 -14.05 -10.12
CA PRO A 158 12.83 -13.06 -10.15
C PRO A 158 12.51 -11.82 -11.02
N ASN A 159 11.65 -11.98 -12.03
CA ASN A 159 11.23 -10.90 -12.92
C ASN A 159 10.09 -10.05 -12.32
N VAL A 160 9.52 -10.43 -11.18
CA VAL A 160 8.36 -9.73 -10.60
C VAL A 160 8.80 -8.86 -9.44
N SER A 161 8.37 -7.60 -9.46
CA SER A 161 8.62 -6.64 -8.39
C SER A 161 7.68 -6.87 -7.22
N HIS A 162 6.39 -6.70 -7.47
CA HIS A 162 5.33 -6.82 -6.47
C HIS A 162 3.98 -6.97 -7.17
N ALA A 163 2.98 -7.42 -6.42
CA ALA A 163 1.59 -7.38 -6.84
C ALA A 163 0.81 -6.37 -6.01
N VAL A 164 -0.07 -5.61 -6.65
CA VAL A 164 -1.04 -4.75 -5.99
C VAL A 164 -2.41 -5.41 -6.11
N VAL A 165 -3.00 -5.74 -4.98
CA VAL A 165 -4.37 -6.25 -4.87
C VAL A 165 -5.26 -5.08 -4.45
N GLU A 166 -6.19 -4.72 -5.31
CA GLU A 166 -7.22 -3.72 -5.06
C GLU A 166 -8.51 -4.43 -4.66
N TYR A 167 -9.04 -4.08 -3.49
CA TYR A 167 -10.22 -4.76 -2.94
C TYR A 167 -11.13 -3.78 -2.18
N PRO A 168 -12.47 -3.91 -2.30
CA PRO A 168 -13.43 -3.01 -1.64
C PRO A 168 -13.64 -3.36 -0.16
N LEU A 169 -12.58 -3.26 0.65
CA LEU A 169 -12.63 -3.51 2.10
C LEU A 169 -12.78 -2.20 2.87
N PRO A 170 -13.71 -2.12 3.85
CA PRO A 170 -13.89 -0.92 4.67
C PRO A 170 -12.60 -0.45 5.36
N LEU A 171 -11.79 -1.39 5.87
CA LEU A 171 -10.51 -1.08 6.49
C LEU A 171 -9.56 -0.32 5.55
N LEU A 172 -9.48 -0.76 4.30
CA LEU A 172 -8.59 -0.16 3.29
C LEU A 172 -9.15 1.17 2.79
N GLU A 173 -10.49 1.28 2.67
CA GLU A 173 -11.16 2.52 2.28
C GLU A 173 -10.80 3.66 3.23
N LYS A 174 -10.67 3.38 4.53
CA LYS A 174 -10.26 4.34 5.56
C LYS A 174 -8.77 4.68 5.55
N GLY A 175 -8.06 4.32 4.49
CA GLY A 175 -6.70 4.75 4.23
C GLY A 175 -5.63 3.84 4.83
N ILE A 176 -5.97 2.58 5.12
CA ILE A 176 -4.97 1.54 5.40
C ILE A 176 -4.48 0.93 4.07
N GLU A 177 -3.19 0.71 3.98
CA GLU A 177 -2.55 -0.14 2.99
C GLU A 177 -1.79 -1.24 3.74
N ILE A 178 -1.94 -2.48 3.32
CA ILE A 178 -1.27 -3.62 3.96
C ILE A 178 -0.21 -4.13 2.99
N VAL A 179 1.01 -4.32 3.48
CA VAL A 179 2.10 -4.92 2.73
C VAL A 179 2.39 -6.28 3.36
N ASP A 180 2.00 -7.35 2.67
CA ASP A 180 2.35 -8.72 3.03
C ASP A 180 3.72 -9.04 2.44
N SER A 181 4.72 -9.22 3.31
CA SER A 181 6.06 -9.60 2.87
C SER A 181 6.16 -11.11 2.68
N PRO A 182 7.00 -11.58 1.73
CA PRO A 182 7.44 -12.96 1.75
C PRO A 182 8.09 -13.30 3.10
N GLY A 183 8.09 -14.59 3.47
CA GLY A 183 8.59 -15.03 4.78
C GLY A 183 10.05 -14.64 5.02
N LEU A 184 10.37 -14.10 6.20
CA LEU A 184 11.67 -13.53 6.59
C LEU A 184 12.84 -14.52 6.75
N ASN A 185 12.65 -15.82 6.53
CA ASN A 185 13.74 -16.80 6.62
C ASN A 185 14.63 -16.84 5.36
N ASP A 186 14.61 -15.77 4.57
CA ASP A 186 15.06 -15.75 3.19
C ASP A 186 16.02 -14.56 3.00
N THR A 187 17.07 -14.80 2.21
CA THR A 187 18.13 -13.89 1.74
C THR A 187 17.96 -12.39 1.98
N GLU A 188 19.06 -11.71 2.33
CA GLU A 188 19.18 -10.25 2.53
C GLU A 188 18.48 -9.44 1.42
N ALA A 189 18.55 -9.91 0.16
CA ALA A 189 17.85 -9.33 -0.99
C ALA A 189 16.31 -9.23 -0.86
N ARG A 190 15.63 -10.20 -0.23
CA ARG A 190 14.17 -10.15 0.00
C ARG A 190 13.79 -9.18 1.11
N ASN A 191 14.65 -9.03 2.11
CA ASN A 191 14.47 -8.04 3.17
C ASN A 191 14.68 -6.63 2.62
N GLU A 192 15.69 -6.41 1.79
CA GLU A 192 15.89 -5.14 1.08
C GLU A 192 14.72 -4.78 0.16
N LEU A 193 14.16 -5.75 -0.58
CA LEU A 193 12.95 -5.53 -1.38
C LEU A 193 11.75 -5.10 -0.52
N SER A 194 11.57 -5.73 0.65
CA SER A 194 10.46 -5.39 1.55
C SER A 194 10.67 -4.03 2.23
N LEU A 195 11.93 -3.69 2.58
CA LEU A 195 12.30 -2.43 3.23
C LEU A 195 12.34 -1.25 2.26
N SER A 196 12.80 -1.46 1.02
CA SER A 196 12.78 -0.43 -0.04
C SER A 196 11.37 -0.05 -0.47
N TYR A 197 10.37 -0.89 -0.21
CA TYR A 197 8.96 -0.53 -0.41
C TYR A 197 8.44 0.44 0.67
N ILE A 198 9.15 0.61 1.79
CA ILE A 198 8.72 1.38 2.95
C ILE A 198 9.48 2.69 3.07
N ASN A 199 10.77 2.67 2.73
CA ASN A 199 11.67 3.82 2.74
C ASN A 199 11.56 4.64 1.46
#